data_AF-A0A8S1MQB5-F1
#
_entry.id   AF-A0A8S1MQB5-F1
#
_cell.length_a   1.000
_cell.length_b   1.000
_cell.length_c   1.000
_cell.angle_alpha   90.00
_cell.angle_beta   90.00
_cell.angle_gamma   90.00
#
_symmetry.space_group_name_H-M   'P 1'
#
loop_
_entity.id
_entity.type
_entity.pdbx_description
1 polymer ?
#
loop_
_entity_poly.entity_id
_entity_poly.type
_entity_poly.pdbx_seq_one_letter_code
_entity_poly.pdbx_strand_id
1 'polypeptide(L)'
;MPEKNLISDKEKEEIRDWLLQLSVNQNQEPVLPTRPCDCGYQIYDASLKCFKCKQTWEPCIITGMPLLKNQIINCQSCGKGALKDAWNTYLQAYPTCPWCNKHAK
;
A
#
# COMPACT_ATOMS: atom_id res chain seq x y z
N MET A 1 2.75 22.77 -37.70
CA MET A 1 1.61 22.27 -36.90
C MET A 1 0.91 21.20 -37.72
N PRO A 2 0.49 20.06 -37.17
CA PRO A 2 -0.17 19.02 -37.97
C PRO A 2 -1.42 19.59 -38.66
N GLU A 3 -1.54 19.38 -39.98
CA GLU A 3 -2.62 19.94 -40.80
C GLU A 3 -3.93 19.15 -40.69
N LYS A 4 -3.87 17.91 -40.19
CA LYS A 4 -5.01 17.02 -40.01
C LYS A 4 -4.98 16.37 -38.65
N ASN A 5 -6.18 16.09 -38.13
CA ASN A 5 -6.32 15.39 -36.87
C ASN A 5 -5.76 13.96 -37.02
N LEU A 6 -4.84 13.59 -36.13
CA LEU A 6 -4.18 12.28 -36.13
C LEU A 6 -5.07 11.18 -35.55
N ILE A 7 -6.22 11.55 -34.97
CA ILE A 7 -7.14 10.68 -34.26
C ILE A 7 -8.48 10.65 -35.03
N SER A 8 -8.99 9.44 -35.25
CA SER A 8 -10.30 9.18 -35.86
C SER A 8 -11.45 9.61 -34.94
N ASP A 9 -12.64 9.82 -35.50
CA ASP A 9 -13.80 10.21 -34.67
C ASP A 9 -14.20 9.12 -33.67
N LYS A 10 -13.97 7.85 -34.01
CA LYS A 10 -14.16 6.72 -33.11
C LYS A 10 -13.23 6.78 -31.90
N GLU A 11 -11.94 7.01 -32.11
CA GLU A 11 -10.97 7.14 -31.00
C GLU A 11 -11.27 8.36 -30.13
N LYS A 12 -11.81 9.44 -30.70
CA LYS A 12 -12.29 10.61 -29.91
C LYS A 12 -13.49 10.25 -29.04
N GLU A 13 -14.42 9.45 -29.55
CA GLU A 13 -15.56 8.95 -28.77
C GLU A 13 -15.10 8.03 -27.64
N GLU A 14 -14.18 7.11 -27.91
CA GLU A 14 -13.59 6.22 -26.89
C GLU A 14 -12.88 7.01 -25.78
N ILE A 15 -12.09 8.04 -26.14
CA ILE A 15 -11.45 8.92 -25.17
C ILE A 15 -12.50 9.70 -24.36
N ARG A 16 -13.57 10.19 -25.01
CA ARG A 16 -14.65 10.92 -24.34
C ARG A 16 -15.37 10.04 -23.33
N ASP A 17 -15.73 8.81 -23.71
CA ASP A 17 -16.42 7.87 -22.84
C ASP A 17 -15.55 7.46 -21.65
N TRP A 18 -14.25 7.24 -21.88
CA TRP A 18 -13.29 6.98 -20.81
C TRP A 18 -13.17 8.16 -19.83
N LEU A 19 -13.06 9.39 -20.33
CA LEU A 19 -13.02 10.59 -19.49
C LEU A 19 -14.31 10.77 -18.69
N LEU A 20 -15.48 10.50 -19.30
CA LEU A 20 -16.77 10.55 -18.61
C LEU A 20 -16.83 9.52 -17.47
N GLN A 21 -16.42 8.28 -17.72
CA GLN A 21 -16.35 7.24 -16.67
C GLN A 21 -15.42 7.66 -15.52
N LEU A 22 -14.27 8.25 -15.82
CA LEU A 22 -13.37 8.77 -14.79
C LEU A 22 -14.01 9.92 -13.99
N SER A 23 -14.70 10.86 -14.66
CA SER A 23 -15.36 11.99 -13.99
C SER A 23 -16.50 11.57 -13.06
N VAL A 24 -17.26 10.53 -13.43
CA VAL A 24 -18.33 9.98 -12.57
C VAL A 24 -17.74 9.30 -11.33
N ASN A 25 -16.56 8.68 -11.45
CA ASN A 25 -15.85 8.02 -10.35
C ASN A 25 -15.08 9.01 -9.44
N GLN A 26 -14.94 10.29 -9.83
CA GLN A 26 -14.16 11.31 -9.12
C GLN A 26 -14.88 11.99 -7.94
N ASN A 27 -16.00 11.46 -7.43
CA ASN A 27 -16.66 12.01 -6.24
C ASN A 27 -15.86 11.85 -4.92
N GLN A 28 -14.58 11.47 -4.99
CA GLN A 28 -13.66 11.45 -3.86
C GLN A 28 -12.41 12.24 -4.24
N GLU A 29 -12.09 13.27 -3.44
CA GLU A 29 -10.76 13.87 -3.49
C GLU A 29 -9.71 12.75 -3.34
N PRO A 30 -8.63 12.75 -4.14
CA PRO A 30 -7.56 11.78 -4.00
C PRO A 30 -6.74 12.09 -2.75
N VAL A 31 -7.30 11.79 -1.59
CA VAL A 31 -6.63 11.94 -0.31
C VAL A 31 -5.81 10.68 -0.07
N LEU A 32 -4.53 10.85 0.24
CA LEU A 32 -3.72 9.72 0.67
C LEU A 32 -4.31 9.15 1.97
N PRO A 33 -4.36 7.81 2.11
CA PRO A 33 -4.84 7.19 3.33
C PRO A 33 -4.00 7.63 4.53
N THR A 34 -4.67 7.93 5.64
CA THR A 34 -4.01 8.35 6.88
C THR A 34 -4.41 7.45 8.04
N ARG A 35 -3.54 7.42 9.05
CA ARG A 35 -3.77 6.72 10.31
C ARG A 35 -3.44 7.63 11.50
N PRO A 36 -4.12 7.43 12.65
CA PRO A 36 -3.73 8.09 13.88
C PRO A 36 -2.38 7.54 14.37
N CYS A 37 -1.50 8.46 14.76
CA CYS A 37 -0.32 8.16 15.56
C CYS A 37 -0.72 8.07 17.05
N ASP A 38 0.12 7.43 17.87
CA ASP A 38 -0.01 7.40 19.33
C ASP A 38 -0.08 8.80 19.99
N CYS A 39 0.41 9.85 19.30
CA CYS A 39 0.30 11.24 19.76
C CYS A 39 -0.97 11.97 19.29
N GLY A 40 -1.89 11.29 18.60
CA GLY A 40 -3.16 11.82 18.12
C GLY A 40 -3.13 12.51 16.74
N TYR A 41 -1.95 12.74 16.14
CA TYR A 41 -1.87 13.32 14.79
C TYR A 41 -2.16 12.29 13.70
N GLN A 42 -2.85 12.72 12.64
CA GLN A 42 -3.00 11.94 11.41
C GLN A 42 -1.71 11.98 10.60
N ILE A 43 -1.19 10.80 10.26
CA ILE A 43 0.01 10.63 9.45
C ILE A 43 -0.31 9.71 8.28
N TYR A 44 0.45 9.79 7.18
CA TYR A 44 0.31 8.84 6.07
C TYR A 44 0.43 7.40 6.58
N ASP A 45 -0.48 6.53 6.18
CA ASP A 45 -0.67 5.19 6.75
C ASP A 45 0.60 4.32 6.70
N ALA A 46 1.38 4.40 5.63
CA ALA A 46 2.63 3.66 5.46
C ALA A 46 3.86 4.33 6.12
N SER A 47 3.67 5.45 6.84
CA SER A 47 4.79 6.14 7.51
C SER A 47 5.39 5.28 8.62
N LEU A 48 6.70 5.04 8.55
CA LEU A 48 7.49 4.38 9.61
C LEU A 48 7.96 5.35 10.69
N LYS A 49 7.82 6.66 10.48
CA LYS A 49 8.20 7.69 11.45
C LYS A 49 7.16 8.81 11.48
N CYS A 50 6.70 9.15 12.67
CA CYS A 50 5.81 10.29 12.85
C CYS A 50 6.59 11.60 12.68
N PHE A 51 6.11 12.48 11.79
CA PHE A 51 6.76 13.79 11.59
C PHE A 51 6.65 14.69 12.83
N LYS A 52 5.61 14.50 13.66
CA LYS A 52 5.34 15.31 14.86
C LYS A 52 6.06 14.80 16.11
N CYS A 53 5.72 13.61 16.62
CA CYS A 53 6.30 13.09 17.87
C CYS A 53 7.58 12.26 17.67
N LYS A 54 8.01 12.05 16.42
CA LYS A 54 9.22 11.27 16.06
C LYS A 54 9.18 9.79 16.43
N GLN A 55 8.05 9.27 16.90
CA GLN A 55 7.81 7.83 17.09
C GLN A 55 8.15 7.06 15.82
N THR A 56 8.82 5.92 15.97
CA THR A 56 9.20 5.02 14.89
C THR A 56 8.49 3.69 15.02
N TRP A 57 8.23 3.05 13.88
CA TRP A 57 7.69 1.70 13.79
C TRP A 57 8.59 0.83 12.91
N GLU A 58 8.72 -0.43 13.29
CA GLU A 58 9.41 -1.42 12.46
C GLU A 58 8.57 -1.72 11.21
N PRO A 59 9.19 -1.87 10.03
CA PRO A 59 8.50 -2.24 8.81
C PRO A 59 8.16 -3.73 8.79
N CYS A 60 7.00 -4.06 8.22
CA CYS A 60 6.63 -5.40 7.84
C CYS A 60 7.60 -5.92 6.77
N ILE A 61 8.23 -7.07 7.01
CA ILE A 61 9.21 -7.65 6.06
C ILE A 61 8.61 -8.10 4.72
N ILE A 62 7.28 -8.09 4.58
CA ILE A 62 6.57 -8.47 3.34
C ILE A 62 6.08 -7.23 2.59
N THR A 63 5.39 -6.32 3.28
CA THR A 63 4.69 -5.18 2.64
C THR A 63 5.40 -3.84 2.83
N GLY A 64 6.37 -3.74 3.74
CA GLY A 64 7.00 -2.47 4.14
C GLY A 64 6.13 -1.57 5.03
N MET A 65 4.86 -1.92 5.26
CA MET A 65 3.93 -1.18 6.11
C MET A 65 4.36 -1.19 7.59
N PRO A 66 4.02 -0.16 8.38
CA PRO A 66 4.36 -0.12 9.80
C PRO A 66 3.69 -1.26 10.58
N LEU A 67 4.45 -1.91 11.45
CA LEU A 67 3.95 -2.92 12.37
C LEU A 67 3.22 -2.27 13.55
N LEU A 68 1.89 -2.35 13.55
CA LEU A 68 1.01 -1.87 14.62
C LEU A 68 0.65 -3.01 15.57
N LYS A 69 0.68 -2.76 16.89
CA LYS A 69 0.66 -3.76 17.98
C LYS A 69 -0.37 -4.90 17.85
N ASN A 70 -1.52 -4.68 17.20
CA ASN A 70 -2.63 -5.63 17.20
C ASN A 70 -2.59 -6.67 16.07
N GLN A 71 -1.68 -6.57 15.10
CA GLN A 71 -1.69 -7.45 13.91
C GLN A 71 -0.29 -7.94 13.48
N ILE A 72 0.61 -8.14 14.44
CA ILE A 72 2.00 -8.55 14.19
C ILE A 72 2.15 -10.05 14.41
N ILE A 73 2.87 -10.70 13.50
CA ILE A 73 3.43 -12.04 13.70
C ILE A 73 4.94 -11.97 13.51
N ASN A 74 5.68 -12.68 14.34
CA ASN A 74 7.14 -12.73 14.27
C ASN A 74 7.57 -14.10 13.74
N CYS A 75 8.56 -14.11 12.85
CA CYS A 75 9.23 -15.34 12.46
C CYS A 75 9.91 -15.98 13.68
N GLN A 76 9.64 -17.25 13.96
CA GLN A 76 10.27 -17.96 15.08
C GLN A 76 11.79 -18.09 14.92
N SER A 77 12.28 -18.12 13.68
CA SER A 77 13.70 -18.32 13.38
C SER A 77 14.56 -17.05 13.50
N CYS A 78 14.03 -15.88 13.11
CA CYS A 78 14.82 -14.64 13.08
C CYS A 78 14.19 -13.47 13.85
N GLY A 79 13.01 -13.65 14.43
CA GLY A 79 12.29 -12.65 15.22
C GLY A 79 11.71 -11.49 14.40
N LYS A 80 11.95 -11.41 13.09
CA LYS A 80 11.44 -10.33 12.23
C LYS A 80 9.92 -10.37 12.13
N GLY A 81 9.30 -9.20 12.22
CA GLY A 81 7.86 -9.03 12.24
C GLY A 81 7.25 -8.84 10.84
N ALA A 82 6.03 -9.32 10.68
CA ALA A 82 5.19 -9.10 9.53
C ALA A 82 3.74 -8.85 9.97
N LEU A 83 2.95 -8.23 9.10
CA LEU A 83 1.50 -8.16 9.29
C LEU A 83 0.88 -9.55 9.10
N LYS A 84 -0.02 -9.94 10.00
CA LYS A 84 -0.62 -11.28 10.03
C LYS A 84 -1.25 -11.69 8.69
N ASP A 85 -2.02 -10.80 8.07
CA ASP A 85 -2.70 -11.11 6.81
C ASP A 85 -1.69 -11.28 5.67
N ALA A 86 -0.74 -10.36 5.55
CA ALA A 86 0.34 -10.46 4.57
C ALA A 86 1.19 -11.72 4.75
N TRP A 87 1.48 -12.10 6.01
CA TRP A 87 2.20 -13.32 6.35
C TRP A 87 1.44 -14.56 5.92
N ASN A 88 0.14 -14.65 6.23
CA ASN A 88 -0.69 -15.78 5.85
C ASN A 88 -0.80 -15.91 4.32
N THR A 89 -1.02 -14.81 3.61
CA THR A 89 -1.06 -14.80 2.14
C THR A 89 0.29 -15.22 1.54
N TYR A 90 1.40 -14.72 2.08
CA TYR A 90 2.74 -15.09 1.61
C TYR A 90 3.02 -16.58 1.81
N LEU A 91 2.67 -17.13 2.98
CA LEU A 91 2.89 -18.55 3.30
C LEU A 91 2.05 -19.53 2.46
N GLN A 92 0.99 -19.07 1.80
CA GLN A 92 0.27 -19.88 0.82
C GLN A 92 1.11 -20.16 -0.43
N ALA A 93 2.02 -19.24 -0.78
CA ALA A 93 2.90 -19.38 -1.94
C ALA A 93 4.30 -19.91 -1.56
N TYR A 94 4.84 -19.52 -0.40
CA TYR A 94 6.21 -19.82 0.01
C TYR A 94 6.29 -20.29 1.47
N PRO A 95 6.76 -21.51 1.78
CA PRO A 95 6.75 -22.06 3.14
C PRO A 95 7.90 -21.56 4.04
N THR A 96 8.77 -20.69 3.53
CA THR A 96 9.94 -20.15 4.25
C THR A 96 9.76 -18.68 4.58
N CYS A 97 10.48 -18.15 5.57
CA CYS A 97 10.46 -16.73 5.89
C CYS A 97 11.19 -15.92 4.80
N PRO A 98 10.62 -14.80 4.29
CA PRO A 98 11.23 -14.00 3.23
C PRO A 98 12.56 -13.33 3.65
N TRP A 99 12.81 -13.20 4.96
CA TRP A 99 14.01 -12.53 5.48
C TRP A 99 15.17 -13.49 5.75
N CYS A 100 14.90 -14.66 6.34
CA CYS A 100 15.95 -15.60 6.77
C CYS A 100 15.95 -16.93 6.00
N ASN A 101 14.97 -17.14 5.12
CA ASN A 101 14.78 -18.35 4.33
C ASN A 101 14.69 -19.67 5.14
N LYS A 102 14.46 -19.59 6.45
CA LYS A 102 14.17 -20.74 7.32
C LYS A 102 12.67 -20.98 7.36
N HIS A 103 12.24 -22.16 7.81
CA HIS A 103 10.82 -22.44 8.00
C HIS A 103 10.18 -21.39 8.91
N ALA A 104 9.05 -20.87 8.42
CA ALA A 104 8.35 -19.76 9.05
C ALA A 104 7.52 -20.19 10.28
N LYS A 105 7.33 -21.50 10.43
CA LYS A 105 6.68 -22.19 11.55
C LYS A 105 7.71 -22.90 12.42
#